data_AF-A0A7K2KPC8-F1
#
_entry.id   AF-A0A7K2KPC8-F1
#
_cell.length_a   1.000
_cell.length_b   1.000
_cell.length_c   1.000
_cell.angle_alpha   90.00
_cell.angle_beta   90.00
_cell.angle_gamma   90.00
#
_symmetry.space_group_name_H-M   'P 1'
#
loop_
_entity.id
_entity.type
_entity.pdbx_description
1 polymer ?
#
loop_
_entity_poly.entity_id
_entity_poly.type
_entity_poly.pdbx_seq_one_letter_code
_entity_poly.pdbx_strand_id
1 'polypeptide(L)'
;MPEYPPIADHGLIGDLQTAALVSADGAVDWFCAPRFDSPSIFASLLDQERGGHFTIAPAPAHEDVTVRQLYLPDTAVLITRFLTPEGVGEVVDFMPVGPRPDVPTDRHRLVRALRVVRGTLTFDVACRPRF
;
A
#
# COMPACT_ATOMS: atom_id res chain seq x y z
N MET A 1 6.25 -1.31 -17.36
CA MET A 1 5.73 -2.21 -16.31
C MET A 1 4.46 -2.87 -16.83
N PRO A 2 4.12 -4.10 -16.41
CA PRO A 2 2.87 -4.74 -16.84
C PRO A 2 1.66 -3.90 -16.42
N GLU A 3 0.56 -4.04 -17.16
CA GLU A 3 -0.72 -3.33 -16.91
C GLU A 3 -1.23 -3.62 -15.48
N TYR A 4 -1.03 -4.85 -15.00
CA TYR A 4 -1.31 -5.26 -13.62
C TYR A 4 -0.06 -5.93 -13.01
N PRO A 5 0.30 -5.62 -11.75
CA PRO A 5 1.37 -6.33 -11.07
C PRO A 5 1.01 -7.83 -10.89
N PRO A 6 1.98 -8.75 -10.95
CA PRO A 6 1.77 -10.13 -10.56
C PRO A 6 1.18 -10.26 -9.15
N ILE A 7 0.37 -11.29 -8.91
CA ILE A 7 -0.22 -11.54 -7.57
C ILE A 7 0.87 -11.62 -6.49
N ALA A 8 2.03 -12.21 -6.81
CA ALA A 8 3.16 -12.34 -5.90
C ALA A 8 3.81 -11.01 -5.49
N ASP A 9 3.53 -9.92 -6.22
CA ASP A 9 4.06 -8.58 -5.98
C ASP A 9 3.09 -7.72 -5.14
N HIS A 10 2.19 -8.36 -4.39
CA HIS A 10 1.28 -7.69 -3.46
C HIS A 10 1.52 -8.16 -2.02
N GLY A 11 1.58 -7.21 -1.10
CA GLY A 11 1.44 -7.44 0.33
C GLY A 11 -0.01 -7.24 0.78
N LEU A 12 -0.44 -8.01 1.78
CA LEU A 12 -1.73 -7.90 2.45
C LEU A 12 -1.52 -7.30 3.84
N ILE A 13 -2.28 -6.25 4.15
CA ILE A 13 -2.36 -5.65 5.49
C ILE A 13 -3.80 -5.65 5.98
N GLY A 14 -4.03 -5.71 7.29
CA GLY A 14 -5.38 -5.75 7.84
C GLY A 14 -5.42 -5.49 9.33
N ASP A 15 -6.60 -5.16 9.85
CA ASP A 15 -6.86 -4.86 11.26
C ASP A 15 -7.77 -5.88 11.94
N LEU A 16 -7.87 -7.08 11.37
CA LEU A 16 -8.72 -8.20 11.76
C LEU A 16 -10.20 -8.08 11.36
N GLN A 17 -10.65 -6.95 10.79
CA GLN A 17 -12.04 -6.75 10.36
C GLN A 17 -12.17 -6.42 8.87
N THR A 18 -11.12 -5.87 8.27
CA THR A 18 -10.94 -5.78 6.82
C THR A 18 -9.46 -5.86 6.44
N ALA A 19 -9.15 -5.83 5.15
CA ALA A 19 -7.79 -5.85 4.62
C ALA A 19 -7.65 -5.03 3.33
N ALA A 20 -6.41 -4.59 3.08
CA ALA A 20 -5.99 -3.91 1.86
C ALA A 20 -4.81 -4.65 1.22
N LEU A 21 -4.74 -4.60 -0.12
CA LEU A 21 -3.57 -5.06 -0.87
C LEU A 21 -2.69 -3.87 -1.23
N VAL A 22 -1.38 -4.10 -1.18
CA VAL A 22 -0.35 -3.11 -1.50
C VAL A 22 0.60 -3.71 -2.53
N SER A 23 0.57 -3.20 -3.75
CA SER A 23 1.47 -3.61 -4.82
C SER A 23 2.90 -3.08 -4.60
N ALA A 24 3.87 -3.76 -5.21
CA ALA A 24 5.29 -3.39 -5.14
C ALA A 24 5.59 -1.99 -5.72
N ASP A 25 4.76 -1.46 -6.61
CA ASP A 25 4.87 -0.08 -7.11
C ASP A 25 4.43 0.98 -6.06
N GLY A 26 4.01 0.56 -4.87
CA GLY A 26 3.60 1.44 -3.78
C GLY A 26 2.13 1.86 -3.85
N ALA A 27 1.30 1.23 -4.69
CA ALA A 27 -0.14 1.46 -4.69
C ALA A 27 -0.88 0.56 -3.68
N VAL A 28 -1.89 1.13 -3.02
CA VAL A 28 -2.99 0.38 -2.43
C VAL A 28 -4.07 0.34 -3.50
N ASP A 29 -4.18 -0.79 -4.17
CA ASP A 29 -4.99 -1.00 -5.37
C ASP A 29 -6.26 -1.82 -5.12
N TRP A 30 -6.39 -2.38 -3.92
CA TRP A 30 -7.58 -3.03 -3.42
C TRP A 30 -7.81 -2.67 -1.94
N PHE A 31 -8.99 -2.14 -1.61
CA PHE A 31 -9.40 -1.93 -0.23
C PHE A 31 -10.91 -1.81 -0.13
N CYS A 32 -11.56 -2.72 0.61
CA CYS A 32 -12.97 -2.61 0.99
C CYS A 32 -13.07 -2.15 2.44
N ALA A 33 -13.99 -1.23 2.73
CA ALA A 33 -14.24 -0.80 4.10
C ALA A 33 -15.73 -0.46 4.29
N PRO A 34 -16.31 -0.72 5.47
CA PRO A 34 -15.63 -1.20 6.69
C PRO A 34 -15.37 -2.71 6.75
N ARG A 35 -16.02 -3.52 5.91
CA ARG A 35 -15.92 -4.99 5.95
C ARG A 35 -15.37 -5.53 4.62
N PHE A 36 -14.92 -6.78 4.63
CA PHE A 36 -14.45 -7.48 3.42
C PHE A 36 -15.46 -7.51 2.27
N ASP A 37 -16.76 -7.54 2.58
CA ASP A 37 -17.88 -7.57 1.62
C ASP A 37 -18.46 -6.19 1.32
N SER A 38 -17.84 -5.11 1.82
CA SER A 38 -18.29 -3.74 1.55
C SER A 38 -17.85 -3.28 0.15
N PRO A 39 -18.48 -2.23 -0.40
CA PRO A 39 -17.96 -1.58 -1.60
C PRO A 39 -16.49 -1.20 -1.45
N SER A 40 -15.74 -1.32 -2.54
CA SER A 40 -14.33 -0.93 -2.58
C SER A 40 -14.17 0.58 -2.49
N ILE A 41 -13.19 1.05 -1.73
CA ILE A 41 -12.64 2.41 -1.83
C ILE A 41 -11.61 2.48 -2.97
N PHE A 42 -10.85 1.40 -3.16
CA PHE A 42 -9.88 1.20 -4.23
C PHE A 42 -10.09 -0.18 -4.84
N ALA A 43 -10.05 -0.24 -6.17
CA ALA A 43 -10.26 -1.44 -6.98
C ALA A 43 -9.49 -1.39 -8.30
N SER A 44 -8.38 -0.63 -8.36
CA SER A 44 -7.53 -0.62 -9.57
C SER A 44 -6.90 -1.97 -9.87
N LEU A 45 -6.89 -2.90 -8.92
CA LEU A 45 -6.57 -4.31 -9.16
C LEU A 45 -7.51 -4.96 -10.19
N LEU A 46 -8.79 -4.53 -10.26
CA LEU A 46 -9.78 -5.06 -11.20
C LEU A 46 -10.00 -4.15 -12.42
N ASP A 47 -9.82 -2.84 -12.26
CA ASP A 47 -9.97 -1.85 -13.31
C ASP A 47 -8.98 -0.70 -13.09
N GLN A 48 -7.82 -0.76 -13.74
CA GLN A 48 -6.74 0.19 -13.54
C GLN A 48 -7.14 1.66 -13.79
N GLU A 49 -8.08 1.89 -14.71
CA GLU A 49 -8.50 3.25 -15.11
C GLU A 49 -9.56 3.83 -14.17
N ARG A 50 -10.53 3.00 -13.74
CA ARG A 50 -11.73 3.46 -13.03
C ARG A 50 -11.81 3.01 -11.58
N GLY A 51 -11.04 2.01 -11.18
CA GLY A 51 -11.09 1.38 -9.86
C GLY A 51 -10.47 2.21 -8.74
N GLY A 52 -9.63 3.20 -9.06
CA GLY A 52 -9.01 4.06 -8.06
C GLY A 52 -7.93 3.36 -7.22
N HIS A 53 -7.05 4.15 -6.63
CA HIS A 53 -5.89 3.68 -5.86
C HIS A 53 -5.39 4.75 -4.89
N PHE A 54 -4.53 4.34 -3.97
CA PHE A 54 -3.67 5.26 -3.23
C PHE A 54 -2.21 4.88 -3.50
N THR A 55 -1.45 5.71 -4.21
CA THR A 55 -0.04 5.43 -4.57
C THR A 55 0.91 6.35 -3.83
N ILE A 56 2.01 5.77 -3.34
CA ILE A 56 3.17 6.47 -2.82
C ILE A 56 4.42 5.81 -3.40
N ALA A 57 5.17 6.53 -4.23
CA ALA A 57 6.38 6.01 -4.88
C ALA A 57 7.42 7.13 -5.10
N PRO A 58 8.72 6.80 -5.22
CA PRO A 58 9.74 7.78 -5.56
C PRO A 58 9.48 8.45 -6.93
N ALA A 59 9.84 9.73 -7.03
CA ALA A 59 9.68 10.56 -8.21
C ALA A 59 11.04 11.15 -8.65
N PRO A 60 11.31 11.25 -9.96
CA PRO A 60 10.48 10.73 -11.07
C PRO A 60 10.48 9.19 -11.08
N ALA A 61 9.61 8.57 -11.87
CA ALA A 61 9.66 7.12 -12.08
C ALA A 61 11.06 6.74 -12.60
N HIS A 62 11.88 6.15 -11.76
CA HIS A 62 13.25 5.77 -12.10
C HIS A 62 13.23 4.45 -12.88
N GLU A 63 13.84 4.42 -14.07
CA GLU A 63 14.02 3.18 -14.84
C GLU A 63 14.88 2.16 -14.07
N ASP A 64 15.80 2.64 -13.23
CA ASP A 64 16.72 1.85 -12.42
C ASP A 64 16.28 1.68 -10.95
N VAL A 65 14.98 1.61 -10.66
CA VAL A 65 14.50 1.32 -9.31
C VAL A 65 14.47 -0.18 -9.05
N THR A 66 15.15 -0.64 -8.00
CA THR A 66 14.94 -1.99 -7.46
C THR A 66 13.97 -1.90 -6.29
N VAL A 67 12.88 -2.66 -6.38
CA VAL A 67 11.87 -2.74 -5.31
C VAL A 67 12.06 -4.01 -4.49
N ARG A 68 11.92 -3.90 -3.17
CA ARG A 68 11.80 -5.02 -2.24
C ARG A 68 10.63 -4.81 -1.30
N GLN A 69 9.70 -5.76 -1.27
CA GLN A 69 8.69 -5.83 -0.22
C GLN A 69 9.06 -6.87 0.82
N LEU A 70 8.84 -6.53 2.09
CA LEU A 70 8.96 -7.45 3.21
C LEU A 70 8.02 -7.05 4.33
N TYR A 71 7.61 -8.03 5.15
CA TYR A 71 6.98 -7.74 6.42
C TYR A 71 8.04 -7.50 7.48
N LEU A 72 7.78 -6.55 8.39
CA LEU A 72 8.54 -6.49 9.62
C LEU A 72 8.29 -7.80 10.41
N PRO A 73 9.35 -8.47 10.90
CA PRO A 73 9.22 -9.79 11.52
C PRO A 73 8.13 -9.85 12.60
N ASP A 74 7.36 -10.94 12.58
CA ASP A 74 6.27 -11.21 13.52
C ASP A 74 5.14 -10.16 13.52
N THR A 75 4.96 -9.42 12.43
CA THR A 75 3.89 -8.42 12.28
C THR A 75 3.24 -8.43 10.90
N ALA A 76 2.05 -7.84 10.80
CA ALA A 76 1.41 -7.50 9.53
C ALA A 76 1.76 -6.08 9.04
N VAL A 77 2.95 -5.57 9.40
CA VAL A 77 3.46 -4.27 8.93
C VAL A 77 4.30 -4.53 7.69
N LEU A 78 3.86 -3.99 6.56
CA LEU A 78 4.53 -4.13 5.27
C LEU A 78 5.50 -2.97 5.04
N ILE A 79 6.69 -3.27 4.55
CA ILE A 79 7.69 -2.30 4.13
C ILE A 79 7.95 -2.50 2.63
N THR A 80 7.60 -1.50 1.83
CA THR A 80 7.98 -1.40 0.42
C THR A 80 9.20 -0.50 0.33
N ARG A 81 10.36 -1.09 0.02
CA ARG A 81 11.65 -0.39 -0.10
C ARG A 81 11.99 -0.17 -1.57
N PHE A 82 12.31 1.07 -1.90
CA PHE A 82 12.76 1.51 -3.21
C PHE A 82 14.25 1.86 -3.15
N LEU A 83 15.05 1.16 -3.93
CA LEU A 83 16.48 1.42 -4.07
C LEU A 83 16.71 2.12 -5.41
N THR A 84 17.16 3.37 -5.37
CA THR A 84 17.52 4.17 -6.56
C THR A 84 18.99 4.60 -6.48
N PRO A 85 19.57 5.14 -7.56
CA PRO A 85 20.91 5.75 -7.52
C PRO A 85 21.05 6.91 -6.52
N GLU A 86 19.98 7.68 -6.31
CA GLU A 86 19.95 8.88 -5.47
C GLU A 86 19.74 8.57 -3.98
N GLY A 87 19.12 7.43 -3.66
CA GLY A 87 18.82 7.08 -2.29
C GLY A 87 18.04 5.79 -2.11
N VAL A 88 17.68 5.54 -0.85
CA VAL A 88 16.81 4.43 -0.46
C VAL A 88 15.62 4.98 0.31
N GLY A 89 14.44 4.71 -0.23
CA GLY A 89 13.16 5.15 0.31
C GLY A 89 12.33 3.96 0.77
N GLU A 90 11.49 4.16 1.77
CA GLU A 90 10.57 3.16 2.29
C GLU A 90 9.18 3.75 2.46
N VAL A 91 8.17 2.96 2.10
CA VAL A 91 6.79 3.15 2.50
C VAL A 91 6.43 2.03 3.45
N VAL A 92 6.01 2.39 4.66
CA VAL A 92 5.59 1.47 5.71
C VAL A 92 4.07 1.50 5.79
N ASP A 93 3.44 0.40 5.44
CA ASP A 93 1.99 0.26 5.32
C ASP A 93 1.47 -0.71 6.38
N PHE A 94 0.46 -0.31 7.14
CA PHE A 94 -0.20 -1.16 8.14
C PHE A 94 -1.58 -0.63 8.52
N MET A 95 -2.38 -1.51 9.12
CA MET A 95 -3.68 -1.14 9.71
C MET A 95 -3.64 -1.41 11.22
N PRO A 96 -3.74 -0.38 12.08
CA PRO A 96 -3.71 -0.57 13.53
C PRO A 96 -4.93 -1.35 14.02
N VAL A 97 -4.69 -2.43 14.77
CA VAL A 97 -5.74 -3.16 15.47
C VAL A 97 -6.34 -2.28 16.58
N GLY A 98 -7.66 -2.18 16.62
CA GLY A 98 -8.39 -1.41 17.62
C GLY A 98 -8.33 -2.04 19.03
N PRO A 99 -8.74 -1.31 20.08
CA PRO A 99 -8.70 -1.82 21.47
C PRO A 99 -9.70 -2.95 21.74
N ARG A 100 -10.71 -3.13 20.88
CA ARG A 100 -11.70 -4.22 20.92
C ARG A 100 -11.82 -4.87 19.54
N PRO A 101 -10.83 -5.68 19.12
CA PRO A 101 -10.80 -6.25 17.76
C PRO A 101 -11.94 -7.25 17.50
N ASP A 102 -12.49 -7.82 18.56
CA ASP A 102 -13.61 -8.76 18.59
C ASP A 102 -14.98 -8.08 18.40
N VAL A 103 -15.06 -6.76 18.57
CA VAL A 103 -16.29 -5.99 18.38
C VAL A 103 -16.26 -5.32 17.01
N PRO A 104 -17.19 -5.64 16.10
CA PRO A 104 -17.28 -4.99 14.80
C PRO A 104 -17.35 -3.46 14.93
N THR A 105 -16.62 -2.75 14.07
CA THR A 105 -16.62 -1.30 13.99
C THR A 105 -16.64 -0.83 12.54
N ASP A 106 -17.14 0.38 12.29
CA ASP A 106 -17.07 1.02 10.98
C ASP A 106 -15.83 1.93 10.84
N ARG A 107 -14.97 1.98 11.86
CA ARG A 107 -13.81 2.88 11.93
C ARG A 107 -12.51 2.12 11.77
N HIS A 108 -11.99 2.13 10.56
CA HIS A 108 -10.70 1.54 10.20
C HIS A 108 -9.68 2.62 9.89
N ARG A 109 -8.39 2.28 10.02
CA ARG A 109 -7.29 3.18 9.68
C ARG A 109 -6.29 2.45 8.81
N LEU A 110 -6.05 3.01 7.64
CA LEU A 110 -4.90 2.68 6.81
C LEU A 110 -3.80 3.70 7.10
N VAL A 111 -2.66 3.24 7.60
CA VAL A 111 -1.51 4.09 7.89
C VAL A 111 -0.42 3.78 6.87
N ARG A 112 0.05 4.84 6.20
CA ARG A 112 1.15 4.79 5.24
C ARG A 112 2.20 5.82 5.65
N ALA A 113 3.39 5.37 6.03
CA ALA A 113 4.46 6.22 6.54
C ALA A 113 5.67 6.20 5.60
N LEU A 114 6.11 7.38 5.15
CA LEU A 114 7.28 7.53 4.28
C LEU A 114 8.55 7.71 5.09
N ARG A 115 9.64 7.09 4.65
CA ARG A 115 10.98 7.26 5.23
C ARG A 115 12.03 7.28 4.13
N VAL A 116 13.05 8.12 4.29
CA VAL A 116 14.28 8.05 3.49
C VAL A 116 15.37 7.53 4.40
N VAL A 117 15.86 6.33 4.15
CA VAL A 117 16.87 5.68 5.00
C VAL A 117 18.30 6.06 4.57
N ARG A 118 18.47 6.50 3.32
CA ARG A 118 19.73 7.00 2.78
C ARG A 118 19.48 7.95 1.61
N GLY A 119 20.29 8.99 1.51
CA GLY A 119 20.24 9.94 0.38
C GLY A 119 19.05 10.89 0.49
N THR A 120 18.62 11.40 -0.65
CA THR A 120 17.47 12.31 -0.76
C THR A 120 16.58 11.79 -1.88
N LEU A 121 15.29 11.59 -1.59
CA LEU A 121 14.30 11.17 -2.55
C LEU A 121 13.08 12.08 -2.50
N THR A 122 12.55 12.40 -3.67
CA THR A 122 11.23 13.00 -3.81
C THR A 122 10.23 11.87 -3.96
N PHE A 123 9.04 12.02 -3.38
CA PHE A 123 7.95 11.07 -3.53
C PHE A 123 6.75 11.73 -4.18
N ASP A 124 6.12 11.02 -5.10
CA ASP A 124 4.79 11.34 -5.58
C ASP A 124 3.74 10.62 -4.75
N VAL A 125 2.67 11.35 -4.42
CA VAL A 125 1.55 10.86 -3.62
C VAL A 125 0.26 11.12 -4.38
N ALA A 126 -0.48 10.06 -4.72
CA ALA A 126 -1.75 10.14 -5.42
C ALA A 126 -2.81 9.33 -4.70
N CYS A 127 -3.83 9.99 -4.13
CA CYS A 127 -4.98 9.34 -3.52
C CYS A 127 -6.23 9.58 -4.38
N ARG A 128 -6.75 8.51 -4.99
CA ARG A 128 -7.86 8.53 -5.95
C ARG A 128 -8.92 7.50 -5.56
N PRO A 129 -9.73 7.76 -4.54
CA PRO A 129 -10.80 6.85 -4.13
C PRO A 129 -11.92 6.80 -5.17
N ARG A 130 -12.56 5.63 -5.30
CA ARG A 130 -13.67 5.36 -6.20
C ARG A 130 -14.68 4.47 -5.48
N PHE A 131 -15.80 5.07 -5.09
CA PHE A 131 -16.90 4.45 -4.34
C PHE A 131 -18.01 3.95 -5.27
#